data_AF-W6L0U4-F1
#
_entry.id   AF-W6L0U4-F1
#
_cell.length_a   1.000
_cell.length_b   1.000
_cell.length_c   1.000
_cell.angle_alpha   90.00
_cell.angle_beta   90.00
_cell.angle_gamma   90.00
#
_symmetry.space_group_name_H-M   'P 1'
#
loop_
_entity.id
_entity.type
_entity.pdbx_description
1 polymer ?
#
loop_
_entity_poly.entity_id
_entity_poly.type
_entity_poly.pdbx_seq_one_letter_code
_entity_poly.pdbx_strand_id
1 'polypeptide(L)'
;MNDIPREEIDLEFAIDQVSEARFYLIELDRRQNQIREAKRHLLKHKPDMEDVWMLCSGSTFVSCDLSHASSIKYLEWEQHEVEALIEEARDNLKRKVAALAELEGPDSALKHLHEGFDLKGMTKDGN
;
A
#
# COMPACT_ATOMS: atom_id res chain seq x y z
N MET A 1 -18.46 -35.09 9.07
CA MET A 1 -18.14 -33.76 8.52
C MET A 1 -18.46 -32.82 9.66
N ASN A 2 -17.45 -32.19 10.26
CA ASN A 2 -17.71 -31.24 11.34
C ASN A 2 -18.20 -29.95 10.66
N ASP A 3 -19.44 -29.55 10.95
CA ASP A 3 -19.98 -28.28 10.49
C ASP A 3 -19.17 -27.16 11.15
N ILE A 4 -18.47 -26.37 10.34
CA ILE A 4 -17.76 -25.17 10.83
C ILE A 4 -18.84 -24.18 11.29
N PRO A 5 -18.77 -23.67 12.54
CA PRO A 5 -19.69 -22.66 13.02
C PRO A 5 -19.68 -21.44 12.12
N ARG A 6 -20.87 -20.87 11.85
CA ARG A 6 -21.01 -19.69 10.99
C ARG A 6 -20.16 -18.50 11.47
N GLU A 7 -20.03 -18.35 12.79
CA GLU A 7 -19.20 -17.31 13.43
C GLU A 7 -17.72 -17.44 13.08
N GLU A 8 -17.20 -18.66 12.93
CA GLU A 8 -15.81 -18.92 12.54
C GLU A 8 -15.57 -18.57 11.06
N ILE A 9 -16.55 -18.85 10.19
CA ILE A 9 -16.52 -18.45 8.78
C ILE A 9 -16.54 -16.93 8.63
N ASP A 10 -17.44 -16.25 9.38
CA ASP A 10 -17.57 -14.80 9.34
C ASP A 10 -16.29 -14.10 9.84
N LEU A 11 -15.63 -14.69 10.85
CA LEU A 11 -14.34 -14.23 11.37
C LEU A 11 -13.20 -14.39 10.34
N GLU A 12 -13.05 -15.58 9.75
CA GLU A 12 -12.03 -15.83 8.70
C GLU A 12 -12.20 -14.86 7.52
N PHE A 13 -13.43 -14.66 7.08
CA PHE A 13 -13.73 -13.72 6.00
C PHE A 13 -13.37 -12.28 6.36
N ALA A 14 -13.60 -11.85 7.60
CA ALA A 14 -13.20 -10.52 8.07
C ALA A 14 -11.67 -10.36 8.12
N ILE A 15 -10.94 -11.39 8.53
CA ILE A 15 -9.47 -11.42 8.53
C ILE A 15 -8.93 -11.27 7.10
N ASP A 16 -9.49 -12.00 6.15
CA ASP A 16 -9.10 -11.93 4.74
C ASP A 16 -9.34 -10.52 4.17
N GLN A 17 -10.48 -9.91 4.48
CA GLN A 17 -10.78 -8.55 4.06
C GLN A 17 -9.79 -7.52 4.62
N VAL A 18 -9.41 -7.63 5.89
CA VAL A 18 -8.40 -6.76 6.51
C VAL A 18 -7.04 -6.96 5.83
N SER A 19 -6.66 -8.22 5.57
CA SER A 19 -5.40 -8.57 4.93
C SER A 19 -5.32 -8.03 3.50
N GLU A 20 -6.39 -8.16 2.72
CA GLU A 20 -6.49 -7.61 1.36
C GLU A 20 -6.42 -6.08 1.36
N ALA A 21 -7.18 -5.41 2.23
CA ALA A 21 -7.16 -3.95 2.33
C ALA A 21 -5.78 -3.43 2.75
N ARG A 22 -5.11 -4.13 3.67
CA ARG A 22 -3.73 -3.81 4.07
C ARG A 22 -2.75 -4.01 2.92
N PHE A 23 -2.87 -5.11 2.17
CA PHE A 23 -2.03 -5.37 1.01
C PHE A 23 -2.18 -4.27 -0.04
N TYR A 24 -3.42 -3.88 -0.35
CA TYR A 24 -3.69 -2.79 -1.28
C TYR A 24 -3.05 -1.47 -0.86
N LEU A 25 -3.13 -1.11 0.43
CA LEU A 25 -2.48 0.09 0.96
C LEU A 25 -0.94 0.05 0.79
N ILE A 26 -0.32 -1.11 1.01
CA ILE A 26 1.12 -1.30 0.80
C ILE A 26 1.50 -1.11 -0.67
N GLU A 27 0.68 -1.62 -1.60
CA GLU A 27 0.91 -1.44 -3.03
C GLU A 27 0.76 0.02 -3.47
N LEU A 28 -0.19 0.77 -2.88
CA LEU A 28 -0.32 2.21 -3.11
C LEU A 28 0.91 2.98 -2.61
N ASP A 29 1.43 2.67 -1.41
CA ASP A 29 2.65 3.29 -0.88
C ASP A 29 3.86 2.99 -1.78
N ARG A 30 3.98 1.76 -2.27
CA ARG A 30 5.01 1.37 -3.25
C ARG A 30 4.88 2.18 -4.53
N ARG A 31 3.65 2.32 -5.06
CA ARG A 31 3.38 3.10 -6.28
C ARG A 31 3.72 4.57 -6.09
N GLN A 32 3.34 5.17 -4.96
CA GLN A 32 3.67 6.56 -4.63
C GLN A 32 5.20 6.77 -4.64
N ASN A 33 5.94 5.85 -4.02
CA ASN A 33 7.40 5.92 -4.01
C ASN A 33 8.01 5.81 -5.41
N GLN A 34 7.48 4.92 -6.27
CA GLN A 34 7.92 4.78 -7.66
C GLN A 34 7.69 6.07 -8.45
N ILE A 35 6.51 6.69 -8.33
CA ILE A 35 6.19 7.97 -8.99
C ILE A 35 7.14 9.07 -8.52
N ARG A 36 7.40 9.15 -7.21
CA ARG A 36 8.33 10.13 -6.62
C ARG A 36 9.73 10.00 -7.19
N GLU A 37 10.26 8.77 -7.28
CA GLU A 37 11.58 8.52 -7.85
C GLU A 37 11.62 8.74 -9.37
N ALA A 38 10.55 8.39 -10.10
CA ALA A 38 10.42 8.67 -11.53
C ALA A 38 10.44 10.19 -11.81
N LYS A 39 9.66 10.97 -11.07
CA LYS A 39 9.64 12.44 -11.18
C LYS A 39 11.00 13.03 -10.86
N ARG A 40 11.65 12.55 -9.79
CA ARG A 40 13.00 12.98 -9.41
C ARG A 40 14.03 12.65 -10.48
N HIS A 41 13.90 11.51 -11.14
CA HIS A 41 14.78 11.12 -12.23
C HIS A 41 14.62 12.07 -13.42
N LEU A 42 13.39 12.34 -13.86
CA LEU A 42 13.13 13.29 -14.96
C LEU A 42 13.68 14.68 -14.62
N LEU A 43 13.38 15.23 -13.43
CA LEU A 43 13.84 16.56 -13.03
C LEU A 43 15.37 16.72 -12.99
N LYS A 44 16.13 15.63 -12.82
CA LYS A 44 17.60 15.66 -12.81
C LYS A 44 18.22 15.64 -14.21
N HIS A 45 17.49 15.16 -15.21
CA HIS A 45 17.98 15.02 -16.58
C HIS A 45 17.58 16.22 -17.43
N LYS A 46 18.34 16.47 -18.49
CA LYS A 46 18.05 17.58 -19.41
C LYS A 46 16.74 17.31 -20.18
N PRO A 47 16.05 18.36 -20.66
CA PRO A 47 14.83 18.23 -21.45
C PRO A 47 14.97 17.37 -22.71
N ASP A 48 16.21 17.24 -23.22
CA ASP A 48 16.57 16.51 -24.44
C ASP A 48 16.67 14.98 -24.23
N MET A 49 16.08 14.45 -23.15
CA MET A 49 16.01 13.01 -22.94
C MET A 49 14.93 12.43 -23.86
N GLU A 50 15.33 12.04 -25.07
CA GLU A 50 14.43 11.61 -26.15
C GLU A 50 13.81 10.21 -25.93
N ASP A 51 14.33 9.42 -24.99
CA ASP A 51 13.89 8.03 -24.75
C ASP A 51 13.38 7.82 -23.31
N VAL A 52 12.25 8.43 -22.96
CA VAL A 52 11.57 8.12 -21.68
C VAL A 52 10.67 6.90 -21.85
N TRP A 53 10.96 5.85 -21.08
CA TRP A 53 10.15 4.64 -21.03
C TRP A 53 9.46 4.53 -19.67
N MET A 54 8.16 4.29 -19.69
CA MET A 54 7.36 4.13 -18.47
C MET A 54 6.97 2.67 -18.30
N LEU A 55 7.17 2.15 -17.09
CA LEU A 55 6.65 0.83 -16.72
C LEU A 55 5.14 0.94 -16.51
N CYS A 56 4.38 0.35 -17.44
CA CYS A 56 2.96 0.11 -17.29
C CYS A 56 2.74 -1.30 -16.73
N SER A 57 1.62 -1.48 -16.00
CA SER A 57 1.16 -2.71 -15.33
C SER A 57 1.94 -3.99 -15.67
N GLY A 58 2.54 -4.62 -14.65
CA GLY A 58 3.31 -5.85 -14.80
C GLY A 58 4.73 -5.59 -15.27
N SER A 59 5.09 -6.13 -16.43
CA SER A 59 6.46 -6.15 -16.97
C SER A 59 6.61 -5.41 -18.31
N THR A 60 5.66 -4.55 -18.66
CA THR A 60 5.62 -3.90 -19.98
C THR A 60 6.09 -2.44 -19.89
N PHE A 61 7.10 -2.10 -20.69
CA PHE A 61 7.54 -0.72 -20.86
C PHE A 61 6.92 -0.11 -22.11
N VAL A 62 6.40 1.11 -22.00
CA VAL A 62 5.89 1.89 -23.12
C VAL A 62 6.72 3.16 -23.31
N SER A 63 6.98 3.54 -24.56
CA SER A 63 7.60 4.83 -24.85
C SER A 63 6.64 5.95 -24.46
N CYS A 64 7.18 6.98 -23.80
CA CYS A 64 6.44 8.16 -23.45
C CYS A 64 6.60 9.21 -24.55
N ASP A 65 5.57 9.40 -25.36
CA ASP A 65 5.57 10.42 -26.42
C ASP A 65 5.31 11.84 -25.87
N LEU A 66 5.14 12.00 -24.56
CA LEU A 66 4.97 13.30 -23.92
C LEU A 66 6.30 14.04 -23.86
N SER A 67 6.26 15.36 -24.08
CA SER A 67 7.41 16.21 -23.82
C SER A 67 7.85 16.09 -22.35
N HIS A 68 9.13 16.37 -22.08
CA HIS A 68 9.69 16.32 -20.73
C HIS A 68 8.83 17.05 -19.68
N ALA A 69 8.36 18.26 -19.98
CA ALA A 69 7.50 19.04 -19.09
C ALA A 69 6.12 18.41 -18.90
N SER A 70 5.54 17.83 -19.95
CA SER A 70 4.26 17.13 -19.88
C SER A 70 4.37 15.83 -19.09
N SER A 71 5.48 15.09 -19.22
CA SER A 71 5.76 13.88 -18.42
C SER A 71 5.86 14.20 -16.92
N ILE A 72 6.50 15.31 -16.55
CA ILE A 72 6.54 15.75 -15.15
C ILE A 72 5.13 16.08 -14.64
N LYS A 73 4.35 16.85 -15.41
CA LYS A 73 2.97 17.19 -15.03
C LYS A 73 2.08 15.95 -14.89
N TYR A 74 2.25 14.97 -15.77
CA TYR A 74 1.55 13.69 -15.68
C TYR A 74 1.86 12.97 -14.37
N LEU A 75 3.15 12.86 -14.01
CA LEU A 75 3.56 12.24 -12.75
C LEU A 75 3.09 13.02 -11.52
N GLU A 76 3.00 14.35 -11.59
CA GLU A 76 2.44 15.18 -10.52
C GLU A 76 0.95 14.92 -10.31
N TRP A 77 0.19 14.86 -11.41
CA TRP A 77 -1.22 14.48 -11.36
C TRP A 77 -1.39 13.06 -10.80
N GLU A 78 -0.62 12.09 -11.31
CA GLU A 78 -0.70 10.70 -10.85
C GLU A 78 -0.34 10.58 -9.36
N GLN A 79 0.66 11.33 -8.90
CA GLN A 79 1.02 11.38 -7.48
C GLN A 79 -0.15 11.84 -6.61
N HIS A 80 -0.89 12.88 -7.04
CA HIS A 80 -2.05 13.40 -6.32
C HIS A 80 -3.21 12.40 -6.30
N GLU A 81 -3.47 11.70 -7.41
CA GLU A 81 -4.51 10.66 -7.46
C GLU A 81 -4.17 9.50 -6.51
N VAL A 82 -2.92 9.06 -6.48
CA VAL A 82 -2.48 8.00 -5.55
C VAL A 82 -2.58 8.45 -4.10
N GLU A 83 -2.26 9.71 -3.80
CA GLU A 83 -2.44 10.28 -2.45
C GLU A 83 -3.92 10.24 -2.00
N ALA A 84 -4.86 10.58 -2.89
CA ALA A 84 -6.29 10.47 -2.59
C ALA A 84 -6.72 9.00 -2.36
N LEU A 85 -6.24 8.07 -3.18
CA LEU A 85 -6.51 6.64 -3.01
C LEU A 85 -5.93 6.07 -1.72
N ILE A 86 -4.77 6.55 -1.27
CA ILE A 86 -4.17 6.15 0.01
C ILE A 86 -5.08 6.54 1.18
N GLU A 87 -5.62 7.76 1.17
CA GLU A 87 -6.54 8.20 2.22
C GLU A 87 -7.84 7.38 2.23
N GLU A 88 -8.41 7.11 1.05
CA GLU A 88 -9.58 6.23 0.93
C GLU A 88 -9.28 4.81 1.43
N ALA A 89 -8.13 4.24 1.05
CA ALA A 89 -7.70 2.91 1.45
C ALA A 89 -7.46 2.83 2.98
N ARG A 90 -6.92 3.89 3.59
CA ARG A 90 -6.77 3.99 5.05
C ARG A 90 -8.12 3.96 5.76
N ASP A 91 -9.10 4.72 5.28
CA ASP A 91 -10.44 4.73 5.86
C ASP A 91 -11.16 3.41 5.64
N ASN A 92 -10.96 2.78 4.48
CA ASN A 92 -11.45 1.43 4.21
C ASN A 92 -10.87 0.40 5.19
N LEU A 93 -9.55 0.41 5.39
CA LEU A 93 -8.86 -0.48 6.31
C LEU A 93 -9.35 -0.29 7.75
N LYS A 94 -9.48 0.97 8.22
CA LYS A 94 -10.02 1.26 9.56
C LYS A 94 -11.41 0.65 9.77
N ARG A 95 -12.31 0.79 8.79
CA ARG A 95 -13.67 0.22 8.87
C ARG A 95 -13.62 -1.31 8.96
N LYS A 96 -12.77 -1.97 8.17
CA LYS A 96 -12.63 -3.43 8.18
C LYS A 96 -12.02 -3.94 9.48
N VAL A 97 -11.01 -3.24 10.02
CA VAL A 97 -10.41 -3.56 11.31
C VAL A 97 -11.42 -3.39 12.45
N ALA A 98 -12.25 -2.34 12.41
CA ALA A 98 -13.32 -2.17 13.40
C ALA A 98 -14.34 -3.30 13.35
N ALA A 99 -14.78 -3.70 12.15
CA ALA A 99 -15.68 -4.83 11.96
C ALA A 99 -15.08 -6.16 12.45
N LEU A 100 -13.78 -6.40 12.20
CA LEU A 100 -13.07 -7.56 12.73
C LEU A 100 -13.04 -7.55 14.27
N ALA A 101 -12.73 -6.40 14.88
CA ALA A 101 -12.70 -6.26 16.34
C ALA A 101 -14.07 -6.50 16.99
N GLU A 102 -15.17 -6.12 16.32
CA GLU A 102 -16.53 -6.42 16.77
C GLU A 102 -16.83 -7.93 16.76
N LEU A 103 -16.35 -8.66 15.74
CA LEU A 103 -16.50 -10.12 15.64
C LEU A 103 -15.62 -10.88 16.64
N GLU A 104 -14.40 -10.41 16.87
CA GLU A 104 -13.45 -10.94 17.85
C GLU A 104 -13.93 -10.77 19.30
N GLY A 105 -14.74 -9.74 19.55
CA GLY A 105 -15.22 -9.39 20.88
C GLY A 105 -14.15 -8.69 21.75
N PRO A 106 -14.58 -8.00 22.81
CA PRO A 106 -13.73 -7.10 23.59
C PRO A 106 -12.54 -7.82 24.27
N ASP A 107 -12.70 -9.07 24.70
CA ASP A 107 -11.67 -9.81 25.42
C ASP A 107 -10.54 -10.31 24.51
N SER A 108 -10.80 -10.60 23.24
CA SER A 108 -9.78 -11.09 22.30
C SER A 108 -9.09 -9.95 21.54
N ALA A 109 -9.82 -8.89 21.19
CA ALA A 109 -9.24 -7.68 20.60
C ALA A 109 -8.23 -7.00 21.56
N LEU A 110 -8.51 -6.99 22.87
CA LEU A 110 -7.58 -6.50 23.88
C LEU A 110 -6.35 -7.41 24.04
N LYS A 111 -6.51 -8.73 23.86
CA LYS A 111 -5.40 -9.69 23.95
C LYS A 111 -4.33 -9.41 22.89
N HIS A 112 -4.73 -9.10 21.66
CA HIS A 112 -3.80 -8.72 20.59
C HIS A 112 -3.10 -7.37 20.82
N LEU A 113 -3.77 -6.41 21.47
CA LEU A 113 -3.12 -5.16 21.90
C LEU A 113 -2.08 -5.38 23.01
N HIS A 114 -2.27 -6.39 23.84
CA HIS A 114 -1.36 -6.76 24.93
C HIS A 114 -0.20 -7.68 24.52
N GLU A 115 -0.23 -8.27 23.33
CA GLU A 115 0.84 -9.16 22.84
C GLU A 115 2.17 -8.43 22.59
N GLY A 116 2.15 -7.08 22.51
CA GLY A 116 3.34 -6.27 22.32
C GLY A 116 4.01 -6.50 20.96
N PHE A 117 4.80 -5.53 20.50
CA PHE A 117 5.61 -5.75 19.31
C PHE A 117 6.86 -6.54 19.72
N ASP A 118 7.08 -7.71 19.11
CA ASP A 118 8.34 -8.48 19.25
C ASP A 118 9.47 -7.76 18.49
N LEU A 119 9.84 -6.59 19.01
CA LEU A 119 10.95 -5.80 18.53
C LEU A 119 12.22 -6.48 19.04
N LYS A 120 12.85 -7.29 18.20
CA LYS A 120 14.23 -7.73 18.42
C LYS A 120 15.09 -6.48 18.58
N GLY A 121 15.51 -6.20 19.83
CA GLY A 121 16.41 -5.10 20.12
C GLY A 121 17.67 -5.26 19.28
N MET A 122 18.04 -4.23 18.52
CA MET A 122 19.31 -4.26 17.79
C MET A 122 20.44 -4.35 18.83
N THR A 123 21.04 -5.53 18.96
CA THR A 123 22.31 -5.68 19.66
C THR A 123 23.33 -4.85 18.89
N LYS A 124 23.82 -3.79 19.53
CA LYS A 124 25.00 -3.08 19.08
C LYS A 124 26.21 -3.99 19.34
N ASP A 125 26.44 -4.94 18.45
CA ASP A 125 27.73 -5.60 18.37
C ASP A 125 28.67 -4.69 17.59
N GLY A 126 29.12 -3.65 18.30
CA GLY A 126 30.27 -2.85 17.93
C GLY A 126 31.42 -3.17 18.88
N ASN A 127 32.25 -4.14 18.48
CA ASN A 127 33.71 -4.02 18.45
C ASN A 127 34.33 -5.20 17.69
#